data_AF-A0A916RNQ5-F1
#
_entry.id   AF-A0A916RNQ5-F1
#
_cell.length_a   1.000
_cell.length_b   1.000
_cell.length_c   1.000
_cell.angle_alpha   90.00
_cell.angle_beta   90.00
_cell.angle_gamma   90.00
#
_symmetry.space_group_name_H-M   'P 1'
#
loop_
_entity.id
_entity.type
_entity.pdbx_description
1 polymer ?
#
loop_
_entity_poly.entity_id
_entity_poly.type
_entity_poly.pdbx_seq_one_letter_code
_entity_poly.pdbx_strand_id
1 'polypeptide(L)'
;MHNKHLISERRLSILSILVAFLFLGNICYQLHVVPEWKWGPAIHKTPKHTVSDFRSEIFERGKSIYALAAYIDPNADYEPEAFPELVHGSQYRSTQLGPMVSDGCNVVVVHRLEQEGAAPITVIDIIHIGQRGGRIDRMTRYIADGRR
;
A
#
# COMPACT_ATOMS: atom_id res chain seq x y z
N MET A 1 -5.23 7.64 62.61
CA MET A 1 -3.80 7.97 62.40
C MET A 1 -3.39 7.40 61.05
N HIS A 2 -3.02 8.25 60.10
CA HIS A 2 -2.67 7.84 58.74
C HIS A 2 -1.17 7.51 58.72
N ASN A 3 -0.81 6.23 58.65
CA ASN A 3 0.59 5.81 58.55
C ASN A 3 1.14 6.27 57.19
N LYS A 4 1.93 7.35 57.19
CA LYS A 4 2.70 7.75 56.02
C LYS A 4 3.83 6.74 55.86
N HIS A 5 3.63 5.73 55.00
CA HIS A 5 4.70 4.82 54.62
C HIS A 5 5.77 5.61 53.86
N LEU A 6 6.88 5.95 54.54
CA LEU A 6 8.01 6.65 53.94
C LEU A 6 8.86 5.64 53.16
N ILE A 7 8.95 5.83 51.84
CA ILE A 7 9.80 5.05 50.95
C ILE A 7 11.10 5.84 50.71
N SER A 8 12.25 5.15 50.83
CA SER A 8 13.57 5.71 50.52
C SER A 8 13.68 6.06 49.04
N GLU A 9 14.28 7.21 48.71
CA GLU A 9 14.53 7.66 47.34
C GLU A 9 15.23 6.61 46.47
N ARG A 10 16.19 5.87 47.04
CA ARG A 10 16.90 4.80 46.32
C ARG A 10 15.95 3.68 45.89
N ARG A 11 14.95 3.34 46.72
CA ARG A 11 13.94 2.32 46.37
C ARG A 11 12.98 2.85 45.31
N LEU A 12 12.64 4.14 45.36
CA LEU A 12 11.81 4.78 44.35
C LEU A 12 12.52 4.78 42.98
N SER A 13 13.82 5.11 42.94
CA SER A 13 14.62 5.11 41.70
C SER A 13 14.79 3.71 41.11
N ILE A 14 14.98 2.68 41.94
CA ILE A 14 15.04 1.29 41.45
C ILE A 14 13.69 0.87 40.89
N LEU A 15 12.60 1.24 41.56
CA LEU A 15 11.25 0.92 41.10
C LEU A 15 10.93 1.61 39.77
N SER A 16 11.31 2.89 39.61
CA SER A 16 11.06 3.63 38.36
C SER A 16 11.86 3.06 37.18
N ILE A 17 13.11 2.63 37.41
CA ILE A 17 13.93 1.95 36.39
C ILE A 17 13.27 0.62 35.98
N LEU A 18 12.81 -0.18 36.95
CA LEU A 18 12.13 -1.44 36.66
C LEU A 18 10.85 -1.21 35.84
N VAL A 19 10.06 -0.21 36.21
CA VAL A 19 8.85 0.18 35.46
C VAL A 19 9.24 0.61 34.05
N ALA A 20 10.26 1.44 33.88
CA ALA A 20 10.73 1.87 32.56
C ALA A 20 11.17 0.68 31.69
N PHE A 21 11.89 -0.30 32.25
CA PHE A 21 12.26 -1.52 31.54
C PHE A 21 11.05 -2.37 31.14
N LEU A 22 10.03 -2.46 31.99
CA LEU A 22 8.78 -3.17 31.66
C LEU A 22 8.03 -2.47 30.53
N PHE A 23 7.95 -1.14 30.55
CA PHE A 23 7.33 -0.36 29.46
C PHE A 23 8.11 -0.53 28.15
N LEU A 24 9.45 -0.42 28.20
CA LEU A 24 10.29 -0.61 27.02
C LEU A 24 10.18 -2.03 26.46
N GLY A 25 10.22 -3.04 27.32
CA GLY A 25 10.02 -4.43 26.95
C GLY A 25 8.65 -4.68 26.32
N ASN A 26 7.59 -4.06 26.87
CA ASN A 26 6.25 -4.15 26.30
C ASN A 26 6.15 -3.48 24.93
N ILE A 27 6.77 -2.30 24.73
CA ILE A 27 6.83 -1.64 23.41
C ILE A 27 7.61 -2.52 22.43
N CYS A 28 8.78 -3.05 22.80
CA CYS A 28 9.56 -3.96 21.97
C CYS A 28 8.78 -5.23 21.61
N TYR A 29 8.05 -5.79 22.58
CA TYR A 29 7.20 -6.96 22.36
C TYR A 29 6.04 -6.63 21.41
N GLN A 30 5.36 -5.51 21.59
CA GLN A 30 4.31 -5.07 20.67
C GLN A 30 4.86 -4.81 19.25
N LEU A 31 6.03 -4.21 19.12
CA LEU A 31 6.69 -4.02 17.82
C LEU A 31 7.12 -5.34 17.17
N HIS A 32 7.51 -6.34 17.97
CA HIS A 32 7.97 -7.63 17.46
C HIS A 32 6.84 -8.62 17.17
N VAL A 33 5.77 -8.60 17.97
CA VAL A 33 4.73 -9.64 17.99
C VAL A 33 3.41 -9.18 17.41
N VAL A 34 3.15 -7.88 17.19
CA VAL A 34 1.96 -7.44 16.46
C VAL A 34 2.09 -7.87 14.99
N PRO A 35 1.33 -8.89 14.53
CA PRO A 35 1.44 -9.41 13.17
C PRO A 35 0.84 -8.46 12.13
N GLU A 36 0.20 -7.38 12.58
CA GLU A 36 -0.44 -6.37 11.73
C GLU A 36 0.43 -5.15 11.43
N TRP A 37 1.69 -5.09 11.89
CA TRP A 37 2.67 -4.13 11.35
C TRP A 37 3.05 -4.57 9.93
N LYS A 38 2.09 -4.43 9.01
CA LYS A 38 2.22 -4.80 7.61
C LYS A 38 3.15 -3.79 6.96
N TRP A 39 4.45 -4.11 6.93
CA TRP A 39 5.45 -3.49 6.06
C TRP A 39 4.98 -3.58 4.61
N GLY A 40 4.17 -2.62 4.20
CA GLY A 40 3.73 -2.47 2.82
C GLY A 40 4.44 -1.30 2.15
N PRO A 41 4.42 -1.27 0.81
CA PRO A 41 5.18 -0.29 0.03
C PRO A 41 4.77 1.16 0.32
N ALA A 42 3.64 1.39 1.00
CA ALA A 42 3.06 2.69 1.24
C ALA A 42 3.22 3.26 2.67
N ILE A 43 3.98 2.62 3.58
CA ILE A 43 4.07 3.07 5.00
C ILE A 43 4.47 4.55 5.17
N HIS A 44 5.08 5.18 4.17
CA HIS A 44 5.39 6.61 4.15
C HIS A 44 5.06 7.30 2.82
N LYS A 45 4.18 6.69 2.00
CA LYS A 45 3.88 7.19 0.66
C LYS A 45 2.44 7.66 0.59
N THR A 46 2.22 8.73 -0.18
CA THR A 46 0.86 9.10 -0.56
C THR A 46 0.26 8.00 -1.45
N PRO A 47 -1.07 7.81 -1.45
CA PRO A 47 -1.73 6.86 -2.34
C PRO A 47 -1.30 6.97 -3.80
N LYS A 48 -1.13 8.21 -4.27
CA LYS A 48 -0.63 8.52 -5.61
C LYS A 48 0.79 8.00 -5.86
N HIS A 49 1.70 8.12 -4.89
CA HIS A 49 3.05 7.55 -5.02
C HIS A 49 3.03 6.02 -5.06
N THR A 50 2.20 5.38 -4.23
CA THR A 50 2.04 3.91 -4.26
C THR A 50 1.55 3.42 -5.62
N VAL A 51 0.55 4.07 -6.20
CA VAL A 51 0.05 3.73 -7.55
C VAL A 51 1.09 4.03 -8.63
N SER A 52 1.83 5.14 -8.50
CA SER A 52 2.93 5.46 -9.41
C SER A 52 4.00 4.37 -9.43
N ASP A 53 4.44 3.93 -8.25
CA ASP A 53 5.47 2.92 -8.11
C ASP A 53 4.98 1.56 -8.61
N PHE A 54 3.76 1.16 -8.25
CA PHE A 54 3.09 -0.02 -8.79
C PHE A 54 3.11 -0.05 -10.32
N ARG A 55 2.73 1.06 -10.95
CA ARG A 55 2.72 1.19 -12.41
C ARG A 55 4.12 1.12 -13.01
N SER A 56 5.13 1.73 -12.38
CA SER A 56 6.52 1.65 -12.86
C SER A 56 7.05 0.22 -12.81
N GLU A 57 6.70 -0.57 -11.78
CA GLU A 57 7.09 -1.97 -11.71
C GLU A 57 6.51 -2.79 -12.86
N ILE A 58 5.28 -2.49 -13.27
CA ILE A 58 4.61 -3.18 -14.38
C ILE A 58 5.17 -2.71 -15.73
N PHE A 59 5.08 -1.40 -16.02
CA PHE A 59 5.26 -0.88 -17.37
C PHE A 59 6.70 -0.48 -17.71
N GLU A 60 7.52 -0.12 -16.72
CA GLU A 60 8.91 0.29 -16.95
C GLU A 60 9.89 -0.84 -16.65
N ARG A 61 9.61 -1.63 -15.61
CA ARG A 61 10.51 -2.70 -15.14
C ARG A 61 10.09 -4.09 -15.59
N GLY A 62 8.87 -4.26 -16.11
CA GLY A 62 8.35 -5.57 -16.55
C GLY A 62 8.19 -6.60 -15.43
N LYS A 63 8.09 -6.16 -14.17
CA LYS A 63 8.05 -6.99 -12.96
C LYS A 63 6.61 -7.17 -12.44
N SER A 64 5.69 -7.59 -13.31
CA SER A 64 4.26 -7.73 -12.96
C SER A 64 4.00 -8.68 -11.79
N ILE A 65 4.68 -9.83 -11.71
CA ILE A 65 4.56 -10.77 -10.57
C ILE A 65 4.96 -10.11 -9.25
N TYR A 66 6.08 -9.38 -9.25
CA TYR A 66 6.53 -8.67 -8.04
C TYR A 66 5.55 -7.57 -7.66
N ALA A 67 5.06 -6.81 -8.65
CA ALA A 67 4.07 -5.76 -8.43
C ALA A 67 2.80 -6.30 -7.77
N LEU A 68 2.26 -7.43 -8.27
CA LEU A 68 1.12 -8.13 -7.68
C LEU A 68 1.40 -8.52 -6.21
N ALA A 69 2.51 -9.18 -5.94
CA ALA A 69 2.82 -9.68 -4.60
C ALA A 69 3.10 -8.55 -3.58
N ALA A 70 3.74 -7.46 -4.03
CA ALA A 70 4.18 -6.38 -3.17
C ALA A 70 3.09 -5.32 -2.94
N TYR A 71 2.33 -4.95 -3.98
CA TYR A 71 1.40 -3.82 -3.94
C TYR A 71 -0.05 -4.22 -3.81
N ILE A 72 -0.47 -5.41 -4.24
CA ILE A 72 -1.87 -5.84 -4.15
C ILE A 72 -2.08 -6.64 -2.85
N ASP A 73 -3.20 -6.39 -2.16
CA ASP A 73 -3.63 -7.22 -1.04
C ASP A 73 -4.09 -8.59 -1.56
N PRO A 74 -3.73 -9.71 -0.91
CA PRO A 74 -4.18 -11.04 -1.35
C PRO A 74 -5.70 -11.20 -1.45
N ASN A 75 -6.48 -10.35 -0.76
CA ASN A 75 -7.94 -10.33 -0.80
C ASN A 75 -8.49 -9.12 -1.56
N ALA A 76 -7.69 -8.52 -2.44
CA ALA A 76 -8.13 -7.36 -3.22
C ALA A 76 -9.30 -7.71 -4.14
N ASP A 77 -10.24 -6.77 -4.24
CA ASP A 77 -11.41 -6.87 -5.09
C ASP A 77 -11.12 -6.26 -6.46
N TYR A 78 -10.87 -7.11 -7.46
CA TYR A 78 -10.69 -6.71 -8.85
C TYR A 78 -10.92 -7.90 -9.79
N GLU A 79 -11.23 -7.61 -11.05
CA GLU A 79 -11.39 -8.61 -12.11
C GLU A 79 -10.05 -8.81 -12.86
N PRO A 80 -9.34 -9.95 -12.73
CA PRO A 80 -8.04 -10.13 -13.36
C PRO A 80 -8.06 -10.00 -14.89
N GLU A 81 -9.16 -10.39 -15.53
CA GLU A 81 -9.37 -10.29 -16.98
C GLU A 81 -9.39 -8.84 -17.48
N ALA A 82 -9.78 -7.89 -16.64
CA ALA A 82 -9.75 -6.47 -16.97
C ALA A 82 -8.31 -5.90 -16.98
N PHE A 83 -7.34 -6.60 -16.37
CA PHE A 83 -5.96 -6.15 -16.22
C PHE A 83 -4.95 -7.14 -16.85
N PRO A 84 -4.99 -7.35 -18.19
CA PRO A 84 -4.13 -8.31 -18.88
C PRO A 84 -2.63 -8.00 -18.74
N GLU A 85 -2.27 -6.75 -18.43
CA GLU A 85 -0.88 -6.35 -18.19
C GLU A 85 -0.28 -6.93 -16.90
N LEU A 86 -1.10 -7.42 -15.97
CA LEU A 86 -0.63 -7.99 -14.70
C LEU A 86 -0.11 -9.42 -14.86
N VAL A 87 -0.27 -10.03 -16.04
CA VAL A 87 0.28 -11.34 -16.35
C VAL A 87 1.81 -11.26 -16.52
N HIS A 88 2.51 -12.34 -16.18
CA HIS A 88 3.96 -12.41 -16.35
C HIS A 88 4.37 -12.26 -17.82
N GLY A 89 5.34 -11.38 -18.09
CA GLY A 89 5.85 -11.15 -19.44
C GLY A 89 4.89 -10.40 -20.36
N SER A 90 3.90 -9.69 -19.80
CA SER A 90 3.01 -8.85 -20.59
C SER A 90 3.82 -7.78 -21.34
N GLN A 91 3.43 -7.52 -22.60
CA GLN A 91 4.10 -6.53 -23.46
C GLN A 91 3.31 -5.22 -23.55
N TYR A 92 2.41 -4.99 -22.59
CA TYR A 92 1.64 -3.76 -22.55
C TYR A 92 2.53 -2.59 -22.17
N ARG A 93 2.36 -1.49 -22.90
CA ARG A 93 2.89 -0.18 -22.55
C ARG A 93 1.74 0.71 -22.13
N SER A 94 2.05 1.65 -21.26
CA SER A 94 1.06 2.59 -20.76
C SER A 94 1.56 4.02 -20.91
N THR A 95 0.78 4.86 -21.60
CA THR A 95 1.00 6.31 -21.67
C THR A 95 -0.08 7.04 -20.89
N GLN A 96 0.31 7.76 -19.84
CA GLN A 96 -0.63 8.54 -19.05
C GLN A 96 -1.17 9.72 -19.86
N LEU A 97 -2.49 9.93 -19.87
CA LEU A 97 -3.15 10.96 -20.70
C LEU A 97 -3.46 12.26 -19.93
N GLY A 98 -3.16 12.29 -18.64
CA GLY A 98 -3.35 13.43 -17.76
C GLY A 98 -2.73 13.17 -16.39
N PRO A 99 -2.76 14.13 -15.45
CA PRO A 99 -2.25 13.88 -14.10
C PRO A 99 -3.08 12.81 -13.38
N MET A 100 -2.43 11.98 -12.57
CA MET A 100 -3.16 11.12 -11.61
C MET A 100 -3.88 12.02 -10.59
N VAL A 101 -5.17 11.76 -10.41
CA VAL A 101 -6.03 12.44 -9.45
C VAL A 101 -6.19 11.54 -8.23
N SER A 102 -6.05 12.09 -7.03
CA SER A 102 -6.23 11.34 -5.80
C SER A 102 -7.21 12.05 -4.88
N ASP A 103 -8.15 11.29 -4.32
CA ASP A 103 -9.06 11.73 -3.27
C ASP A 103 -9.01 10.73 -2.11
N GLY A 104 -8.44 11.16 -0.98
CA GLY A 104 -8.12 10.29 0.14
C GLY A 104 -7.29 9.08 -0.31
N CYS A 105 -7.85 7.88 -0.16
CA CYS A 105 -7.22 6.61 -0.52
C CYS A 105 -7.60 6.11 -1.93
N ASN A 106 -8.35 6.88 -2.70
CA ASN A 106 -8.69 6.54 -4.08
C ASN A 106 -7.78 7.29 -5.04
N VAL A 107 -7.30 6.60 -6.06
CA VAL A 107 -6.47 7.16 -7.12
C VAL A 107 -7.10 6.82 -8.45
N VAL A 108 -7.33 7.84 -9.28
CA VAL A 108 -7.83 7.71 -10.64
C VAL A 108 -6.68 7.95 -11.61
N VAL A 109 -6.51 7.00 -12.53
CA VAL A 109 -5.49 7.06 -13.57
C VAL A 109 -6.13 6.93 -14.94
N VAL A 110 -6.00 7.96 -15.76
CA VAL A 110 -6.42 7.93 -17.17
C VAL A 110 -5.18 7.70 -18.02
N HIS A 111 -5.17 6.61 -18.77
CA HIS A 111 -4.03 6.25 -19.60
C HIS A 111 -4.44 5.48 -20.84
N ARG A 112 -3.55 5.47 -21.82
CA ARG A 112 -3.63 4.66 -23.02
C ARG A 112 -2.81 3.41 -22.83
N LEU A 113 -3.43 2.26 -23.00
CA LEU A 113 -2.78 0.96 -23.07
C LEU A 113 -2.47 0.64 -24.53
N GLU A 114 -1.23 0.24 -24.77
CA GLU A 114 -0.71 -0.08 -26.09
C GLU A 114 -0.08 -1.47 -26.04
N GLN A 115 -0.36 -2.29 -27.04
CA GLN A 115 0.25 -3.59 -27.23
C GLN A 115 0.65 -3.70 -28.69
N GLU A 116 1.81 -4.29 -28.97
CA GLU A 116 2.27 -4.49 -30.33
C GLU A 116 1.23 -5.31 -31.13
N GLY A 117 0.82 -4.79 -32.28
CA GLY A 117 -0.18 -5.42 -33.15
C GLY A 117 -1.65 -5.20 -32.76
N ALA A 118 -1.94 -4.47 -31.67
CA ALA A 118 -3.31 -4.12 -31.27
C ALA A 118 -3.58 -2.61 -31.37
N ALA A 119 -4.85 -2.25 -31.57
CA ALA A 119 -5.25 -0.84 -31.48
C ALA A 119 -5.10 -0.33 -30.04
N PRO A 120 -4.59 0.89 -29.83
CA PRO A 120 -4.46 1.45 -28.49
C PRO A 120 -5.82 1.67 -27.85
N ILE A 121 -5.93 1.32 -26.57
CA ILE A 121 -7.17 1.40 -25.80
C ILE A 121 -7.01 2.49 -24.74
N THR A 122 -7.98 3.39 -24.63
CA THR A 122 -8.00 4.37 -23.53
C THR A 122 -8.77 3.80 -22.36
N VAL A 123 -8.14 3.79 -21.19
CA VAL A 123 -8.71 3.23 -19.97
C VAL A 123 -8.64 4.22 -18.81
N ILE A 124 -9.58 4.05 -17.88
CA ILE A 124 -9.66 4.78 -16.63
C ILE A 124 -9.63 3.75 -15.51
N ASP A 125 -8.55 3.76 -14.73
CA ASP A 125 -8.38 2.89 -13.59
C ASP A 125 -8.72 3.66 -12.31
N ILE A 126 -9.62 3.11 -11.50
CA ILE A 126 -9.91 3.56 -10.16
C ILE A 126 -9.29 2.54 -9.19
N ILE A 127 -8.32 3.02 -8.41
CA ILE A 127 -7.50 2.18 -7.54
C ILE A 127 -7.70 2.66 -6.11
N HIS A 128 -8.16 1.77 -5.24
CA HIS A 128 -8.26 2.02 -3.81
C HIS A 128 -7.06 1.42 -3.08
N ILE A 129 -6.54 2.18 -2.11
CA ILE A 129 -5.48 1.75 -1.22
C ILE A 129 -6.08 1.53 0.17
N GLY A 130 -6.04 0.28 0.62
CA GLY A 130 -6.58 -0.13 1.90
C GLY A 130 -5.76 0.42 3.07
N GLN A 131 -6.43 0.66 4.19
CA GLN A 131 -5.80 1.17 5.42
C GLN A 131 -4.79 0.17 6.03
N ARG A 132 -4.98 -1.13 5.79
CA ARG A 132 -4.13 -2.20 6.36
C ARG A 132 -2.92 -2.47 5.48
N GLY A 133 -1.79 -1.83 5.82
CA GLY A 133 -0.52 -2.02 5.13
C GLY A 133 -0.37 -1.22 3.83
N GLY A 134 -1.33 -0.36 3.50
CA GLY A 134 -1.26 0.54 2.36
C GLY A 134 -1.05 -0.16 1.02
N ARG A 135 -1.66 -1.35 0.89
CA ARG A 135 -1.74 -2.12 -0.35
C ARG A 135 -3.02 -1.77 -1.10
N ILE A 136 -3.02 -2.03 -2.39
CA ILE A 136 -4.20 -1.92 -3.25
C ILE A 136 -5.16 -3.04 -2.85
N ASP A 137 -6.34 -2.67 -2.38
CA ASP A 137 -7.40 -3.59 -1.96
C ASP A 137 -8.61 -3.58 -2.89
N ARG A 138 -8.68 -2.63 -3.84
CA ARG A 138 -9.70 -2.62 -4.90
C ARG A 138 -9.16 -1.99 -6.17
N MET A 139 -9.48 -2.59 -7.31
CA MET A 139 -9.21 -2.00 -8.62
C MET A 139 -10.42 -2.18 -9.54
N THR A 140 -10.81 -1.09 -10.20
CA THR A 140 -11.88 -1.10 -11.20
C THR A 140 -11.40 -0.37 -12.44
N ARG A 141 -11.57 -0.99 -13.61
CA ARG A 141 -11.19 -0.40 -14.89
C ARG A 141 -12.42 -0.11 -15.73
N TYR A 142 -12.42 1.07 -16.34
CA TYR A 142 -13.38 1.46 -17.37
C TYR A 142 -12.64 1.64 -18.69
N ILE A 143 -13.19 1.09 -19.77
CA ILE A 143 -12.69 1.29 -21.12
C ILE A 143 -13.50 2.42 -21.76
N ALA A 144 -12.82 3.44 -22.28
CA ALA A 144 -13.49 4.50 -23.01
C ALA A 144 -13.81 4.01 -24.43
N ASP A 145 -15.09 3.78 -24.72
CA ASP A 145 -15.54 3.52 -26.09
C ASP A 145 -15.59 4.85 -26.86
N GLY A 146 -14.85 4.91 -27.97
CA GLY A 146 -14.73 6.10 -28.82
C GLY A 146 -15.95 6.37 -29.70
N ARG A 147 -17.05 5.63 -29.52
CA ARG A 147 -18.32 5.86 -30.23
C ARG A 147 -19.02 7.11 -29.68
N ARG A 148 -18.75 8.24 -30.31
CA ARG A 148 -19.66 9.39 -30.36
C ARG A 148 -20.37 9.40 -31.70
#